data_AF-A0A0W0ZTA4-F1
#
_entry.id   AF-A0A0W0ZTA4-F1
#
_cell.length_a   1.000
_cell.length_b   1.000
_cell.length_c   1.000
_cell.angle_alpha   90.00
_cell.angle_beta   90.00
_cell.angle_gamma   90.00
#
_symmetry.space_group_name_H-M   'P 1'
#
loop_
_entity.id
_entity.type
_entity.pdbx_description
1 polymer ?
#
loop_
_entity_poly.entity_id
_entity_poly.type
_entity_poly.pdbx_seq_one_letter_code
_entity_poly.pdbx_strand_id
1 'polypeptide(L)'
;MVFLKSLLNGVGSGSGVAWPLFGILFAVLGGAIASFFSLTLGVISISLFFTVGCLIFYFSYQEQKDNEKLFQNQFQKNQHKLVTDINEYIKSIYIYSSHKKNVEDSNELFKRILIMDLNKIGDVDANSPLYNILTVLKEEYELNQRIPNDKKVLKNIAYKASKQSVPASKKMIPAFSAFVGTFGSIAGSCAGVSGLLTGMGIFSGFAAFPLLGWGVLLFALISGAVLAYEAFTESIDDFKKIQLNLMMKNMHQQLSKATMERNLNAALYNASISLSFKNKGEWEDTPINHRIFASPYFRNLHGNKLRFSFFNMNQAQPQHDPVLINSSLQCFL
;
A
#
# COMPACT_ATOMS: atom_id res chain seq x y z
N MET A 1 -5.49 16.33 -0.74
CA MET A 1 -5.69 14.86 -0.79
C MET A 1 -6.90 14.41 0.03
N VAL A 2 -6.91 14.52 1.36
CA VAL A 2 -8.02 13.96 2.18
C VAL A 2 -9.40 14.50 1.78
N PHE A 3 -9.54 15.82 1.64
CA PHE A 3 -10.78 16.48 1.21
C PHE A 3 -11.33 15.96 -0.14
N LEU A 4 -10.44 15.76 -1.10
CA LEU A 4 -10.78 15.41 -2.48
C LEU A 4 -11.17 13.94 -2.59
N LYS A 5 -10.49 13.07 -1.85
CA LYS A 5 -10.86 11.66 -1.73
C LYS A 5 -12.17 11.47 -0.96
N SER A 6 -12.47 12.32 0.03
CA SER A 6 -13.78 12.33 0.69
C SER A 6 -14.89 12.80 -0.24
N LEU A 7 -14.63 13.79 -1.11
CA LEU A 7 -15.53 14.16 -2.21
C LEU A 7 -15.74 12.98 -3.17
N LEU A 8 -14.67 12.31 -3.59
CA LEU A 8 -14.73 11.16 -4.49
C LEU A 8 -15.44 9.95 -3.88
N ASN A 9 -15.34 9.72 -2.57
CA ASN A 9 -16.12 8.69 -1.88
C ASN A 9 -17.60 9.11 -1.76
N GLY A 10 -17.89 10.39 -1.53
CA GLY A 10 -19.28 10.90 -1.51
C GLY A 10 -19.95 10.90 -2.90
N VAL A 11 -19.17 11.09 -3.96
CA VAL A 11 -19.60 11.19 -5.36
C VAL A 11 -19.49 9.86 -6.12
N GLY A 12 -18.58 8.97 -5.72
CA GLY A 12 -18.27 7.70 -6.39
C GLY A 12 -18.69 6.43 -5.64
N SER A 13 -19.15 6.53 -4.38
CA SER A 13 -19.86 5.42 -3.72
C SER A 13 -21.31 5.31 -4.21
N GLY A 14 -22.08 4.33 -3.75
CA GLY A 14 -23.46 4.06 -4.22
C GLY A 14 -24.43 5.26 -4.23
N SER A 15 -24.10 6.36 -3.54
CA SER A 15 -24.76 7.67 -3.68
C SER A 15 -24.61 8.26 -5.08
N GLY A 16 -23.43 8.17 -5.69
CA GLY A 16 -23.10 8.63 -7.05
C GLY A 16 -23.99 8.09 -8.17
N VAL A 17 -24.52 6.87 -7.98
CA VAL A 17 -25.42 6.20 -8.93
C VAL A 17 -26.89 6.56 -8.65
N ALA A 18 -27.23 6.87 -7.40
CA ALA A 18 -28.55 7.31 -7.01
C ALA A 18 -28.87 8.72 -7.54
N TRP A 19 -27.87 9.60 -7.65
CA TRP A 19 -28.09 10.99 -8.06
C TRP A 19 -28.57 11.19 -9.51
N PRO A 20 -27.99 10.51 -10.54
CA PRO A 20 -28.55 10.53 -11.88
C PRO A 20 -30.01 10.03 -11.90
N LEU A 21 -30.32 8.99 -11.12
CA LEU A 21 -31.68 8.45 -11.03
C LEU A 21 -32.66 9.43 -10.39
N PHE A 22 -32.26 10.11 -9.31
CA PHE A 22 -33.05 11.18 -8.72
C PHE A 22 -33.25 12.35 -9.70
N GLY A 23 -32.19 12.80 -10.39
CA GLY A 23 -32.27 13.87 -11.39
C GLY A 23 -33.24 13.53 -12.52
N ILE A 24 -33.20 12.30 -13.04
CA ILE A 24 -34.13 11.81 -14.07
C ILE A 24 -35.56 11.75 -13.52
N LEU A 25 -35.77 11.21 -12.32
CA LEU A 25 -37.09 11.09 -11.70
C LEU A 25 -37.74 12.47 -11.50
N PHE A 26 -36.97 13.45 -11.00
CA PHE A 26 -37.46 14.82 -10.82
C PHE A 26 -37.69 15.55 -12.14
N ALA A 27 -36.89 15.29 -13.18
CA ALA A 27 -37.13 15.84 -14.51
C ALA A 27 -38.45 15.31 -15.11
N VAL A 28 -38.73 14.02 -14.95
CA VAL A 28 -39.98 13.40 -15.43
C VAL A 28 -41.20 13.90 -14.63
N LEU A 29 -41.10 13.96 -13.30
CA LEU A 29 -42.17 14.46 -12.44
C LEU A 29 -42.44 15.96 -12.63
N GLY A 30 -41.39 16.77 -12.80
CA GLY A 30 -41.50 18.21 -13.04
C GLY A 30 -42.11 18.56 -14.39
N GLY A 31 -41.98 17.69 -15.40
CA GLY A 31 -42.68 17.84 -16.67
C GLY A 31 -44.17 17.46 -16.63
N ALA A 32 -44.60 16.66 -15.64
CA ALA A 32 -45.94 16.09 -15.59
C ALA A 32 -46.91 16.80 -14.62
N ILE A 33 -46.42 17.46 -13.57
CA ILE A 33 -47.25 18.05 -12.51
C ILE A 33 -47.11 19.58 -12.52
N ALA A 34 -48.24 20.29 -12.44
CA ALA A 34 -48.32 21.75 -12.48
C ALA A 34 -47.25 22.48 -11.63
N SER A 35 -46.70 23.55 -12.20
CA SER A 35 -45.43 24.21 -11.87
C SER A 35 -45.15 24.54 -10.40
N PHE A 36 -46.19 24.75 -9.57
CA PHE A 36 -45.99 25.13 -8.17
C PHE A 36 -45.58 23.95 -7.25
N PHE A 37 -46.15 22.77 -7.47
CA PHE A 37 -45.78 21.57 -6.70
C PHE A 37 -44.39 21.05 -7.07
N SER A 38 -44.00 21.22 -8.33
CA SER A 38 -42.66 20.85 -8.80
C SER A 38 -41.57 21.71 -8.12
N LEU A 39 -41.82 23.01 -7.93
CA LEU A 39 -40.88 23.92 -7.27
C LEU A 39 -40.67 23.58 -5.80
N THR A 40 -41.75 23.38 -5.04
CA THR A 40 -41.64 23.04 -3.62
C THR A 40 -40.95 21.70 -3.40
N LEU A 41 -41.28 20.69 -4.20
CA LEU A 41 -40.59 19.39 -4.19
C LEU A 41 -39.11 19.55 -4.57
N GLY A 42 -38.79 20.34 -5.60
CA GLY A 42 -37.41 20.63 -5.99
C GLY A 42 -36.59 21.27 -4.87
N VAL A 43 -37.13 22.28 -4.19
CA VAL A 43 -36.47 22.93 -3.04
C VAL A 43 -36.26 21.96 -1.89
N ILE A 44 -37.26 21.13 -1.56
CA ILE A 44 -37.16 20.10 -0.53
C ILE A 44 -36.06 19.10 -0.90
N SER A 45 -36.00 18.65 -2.15
CA SER A 45 -34.99 17.70 -2.62
C SER A 45 -33.58 18.27 -2.65
N ILE A 46 -33.41 19.54 -3.03
CA ILE A 46 -32.11 20.21 -2.98
C ILE A 46 -31.65 20.39 -1.52
N SER A 47 -32.56 20.79 -0.63
CA SER A 47 -32.26 20.91 0.80
C SER A 47 -31.87 19.57 1.42
N LEU A 48 -32.61 18.51 1.08
CA LEU A 48 -32.29 17.14 1.49
C LEU A 48 -30.95 16.68 0.91
N PHE A 49 -30.65 17.02 -0.35
CA PHE A 49 -29.38 16.74 -1.01
C PHE A 49 -28.20 17.37 -0.26
N PHE A 50 -28.27 18.66 0.04
CA PHE A 50 -27.19 19.33 0.76
C PHE A 50 -27.06 18.78 2.17
N THR A 51 -28.17 18.51 2.86
CA THR A 51 -28.12 17.99 4.23
C THR A 51 -27.49 16.59 4.28
N VAL A 52 -27.95 15.66 3.45
CA VAL A 52 -27.44 14.29 3.39
C VAL A 52 -26.03 14.25 2.80
N GLY A 53 -25.77 15.02 1.74
CA GLY A 53 -24.46 15.11 1.09
C GLY A 53 -23.38 15.67 2.02
N CYS A 54 -23.65 16.77 2.73
CA CYS A 54 -22.74 17.33 3.73
C CYS A 54 -22.48 16.34 4.87
N LEU A 55 -23.51 15.61 5.32
CA LEU A 55 -23.37 14.62 6.39
C LEU A 55 -22.51 13.42 5.96
N ILE A 56 -22.77 12.85 4.77
CA ILE A 56 -21.96 11.76 4.20
C ILE A 56 -20.51 12.24 3.99
N PHE A 57 -20.33 13.44 3.44
CA PHE A 57 -19.02 14.04 3.26
C PHE A 57 -18.28 14.18 4.59
N TYR A 58 -18.95 14.70 5.62
CA TYR A 58 -18.37 14.87 6.95
C TYR A 58 -17.94 13.53 7.57
N PHE A 59 -18.81 12.52 7.56
CA PHE A 59 -18.48 11.20 8.09
C PHE A 59 -17.38 10.50 7.29
N SER A 60 -17.43 10.58 5.96
CA SER A 60 -16.38 10.00 5.10
C SER A 60 -15.04 10.68 5.32
N TYR A 61 -15.03 12.00 5.51
CA TYR A 61 -13.83 12.75 5.83
C TYR A 61 -13.24 12.36 7.18
N GLN A 62 -14.09 12.21 8.20
CA GLN A 62 -13.64 11.78 9.52
C GLN A 62 -13.05 10.36 9.48
N GLU A 63 -13.77 9.41 8.87
CA GLU A 63 -13.32 8.03 8.72
C GLU A 63 -11.98 7.96 7.96
N GLN A 64 -11.84 8.72 6.88
CA GLN A 64 -10.61 8.74 6.09
C GLN A 64 -9.44 9.32 6.89
N LYS A 65 -9.67 10.37 7.67
CA LYS A 65 -8.65 10.96 8.54
C LYS A 65 -8.18 9.98 9.61
N ASP A 66 -9.09 9.19 10.17
CA ASP A 66 -8.76 8.20 11.18
C ASP A 66 -8.05 6.99 10.57
N ASN A 67 -8.46 6.53 9.38
CA ASN A 67 -7.76 5.49 8.62
C ASN A 67 -6.33 5.90 8.22
N GLU A 68 -6.12 7.15 7.80
CA GLU A 68 -4.78 7.68 7.49
C GLU A 68 -3.89 7.66 8.72
N LYS A 69 -4.39 8.12 9.88
CA LYS A 69 -3.63 8.06 11.15
C LYS A 69 -3.29 6.63 11.54
N LEU A 70 -4.25 5.71 11.45
CA LEU A 70 -4.03 4.29 11.73
C LEU A 70 -2.96 3.70 10.81
N PHE A 71 -3.01 4.01 9.52
CA PHE A 71 -2.00 3.56 8.56
C PHE A 71 -0.62 4.13 8.89
N GLN A 72 -0.51 5.43 9.17
CA GLN A 72 0.76 6.06 9.55
C GLN A 72 1.35 5.44 10.82
N ASN A 73 0.52 5.20 11.85
CA ASN A 73 0.95 4.53 13.07
C ASN A 73 1.44 3.11 12.81
N GLN A 74 0.74 2.34 11.96
CA GLN A 74 1.17 0.99 11.57
C GLN A 74 2.47 1.01 10.78
N PHE A 75 2.62 1.97 9.86
CA PHE A 75 3.81 2.14 9.05
C PHE A 75 5.03 2.46 9.93
N GLN A 76 4.93 3.45 10.81
CA GLN A 76 5.99 3.80 11.75
C GLN A 76 6.34 2.63 12.68
N LYS A 77 5.34 1.89 13.16
CA LYS A 77 5.55 0.70 13.98
C LYS A 77 6.32 -0.39 13.23
N ASN A 78 5.99 -0.66 11.97
CA ASN A 78 6.67 -1.66 11.16
C ASN A 78 8.08 -1.21 10.77
N GLN A 79 8.27 0.07 10.48
CA GLN A 79 9.59 0.67 10.25
C GLN A 79 10.49 0.52 11.48
N HIS A 80 9.99 0.91 12.66
CA HIS A 80 10.73 0.78 13.91
C HIS A 80 11.09 -0.68 14.20
N LYS A 81 10.13 -1.61 14.06
CA LYS A 81 10.39 -3.05 14.23
C LYS A 81 11.47 -3.57 13.30
N LEU A 82 11.40 -3.19 12.01
CA LEU A 82 12.43 -3.58 11.05
C LEU A 82 13.80 -3.08 11.44
N VAL A 83 13.92 -1.82 11.87
CA VAL A 83 15.17 -1.24 12.37
C VAL A 83 15.67 -2.00 13.62
N THR A 84 14.79 -2.30 14.55
CA THR A 84 15.14 -3.11 15.73
C THR A 84 15.65 -4.49 15.31
N ASP A 85 14.95 -5.18 14.42
CA ASP A 85 15.31 -6.52 13.95
C ASP A 85 16.65 -6.51 13.15
N ILE A 86 16.94 -5.45 12.38
CA ILE A 86 18.24 -5.25 11.71
C ILE A 86 19.37 -5.12 12.74
N ASN A 87 19.18 -4.28 13.75
CA ASN A 87 20.16 -4.08 14.80
C ASN A 87 20.38 -5.36 15.63
N GLU A 88 19.31 -6.09 15.95
CA GLU A 88 19.41 -7.39 16.61
C GLU A 88 20.11 -8.44 15.75
N TYR A 89 19.85 -8.47 14.44
CA TYR A 89 20.56 -9.32 13.51
C TYR A 89 22.06 -9.02 13.51
N ILE A 90 22.45 -7.74 13.38
CA ILE A 90 23.86 -7.32 13.45
C ILE A 90 24.48 -7.71 14.80
N LYS A 91 23.78 -7.48 15.91
CA LYS A 91 24.23 -7.86 17.25
C LYS A 91 24.40 -9.38 17.39
N SER A 92 23.50 -10.18 16.80
CA SER A 92 23.58 -11.65 16.85
C SER A 92 24.85 -12.19 16.19
N ILE A 93 25.30 -11.54 15.11
CA ILE A 93 26.56 -11.85 14.42
C ILE A 93 27.74 -11.58 15.36
N TYR A 94 27.73 -10.45 16.07
CA TYR A 94 28.79 -10.11 17.02
C TYR A 94 28.85 -11.08 18.20
N ILE A 95 27.71 -11.41 18.81
CA ILE A 95 27.65 -12.38 19.92
C ILE A 95 28.23 -13.73 19.48
N TYR A 96 27.86 -14.20 18.30
CA TYR A 96 28.41 -15.44 17.74
C TYR A 96 29.94 -15.37 17.55
N SER A 97 30.47 -14.21 17.15
CA SER A 97 31.90 -14.01 16.94
C SER A 97 32.73 -13.94 18.22
N SER A 98 32.19 -13.40 19.32
CA SER A 98 32.88 -13.34 20.62
C SER A 98 33.30 -14.72 21.16
N HIS A 99 32.66 -15.79 20.67
CA HIS A 99 33.00 -17.17 21.03
C HIS A 99 34.14 -17.75 20.18
N LYS A 100 34.50 -17.12 19.05
CA LYS A 100 35.55 -17.56 18.14
C LYS A 100 36.78 -16.66 18.36
N LYS A 101 37.70 -17.14 19.21
CA LYS A 101 38.85 -16.42 19.81
C LYS A 101 39.87 -15.72 18.86
N ASN A 102 39.61 -15.55 17.57
CA ASN A 102 40.66 -15.23 16.57
C ASN A 102 40.21 -14.36 15.40
N VAL A 103 39.39 -13.32 15.60
CA VAL A 103 39.03 -12.44 14.49
C VAL A 103 39.21 -10.96 14.85
N GLU A 104 40.14 -10.32 14.15
CA GLU A 104 40.61 -8.96 14.41
C GLU A 104 39.74 -7.86 13.75
N ASP A 105 38.90 -8.18 12.76
CA ASP A 105 38.00 -7.20 12.14
C ASP A 105 36.51 -7.59 12.19
N SER A 106 35.76 -6.80 12.95
CA SER A 106 34.30 -6.80 13.08
C SER A 106 33.55 -6.66 11.75
N ASN A 107 34.12 -5.93 10.78
CA ASN A 107 33.49 -5.68 9.48
C ASN A 107 33.63 -6.90 8.56
N GLU A 108 34.81 -7.53 8.52
CA GLU A 108 35.01 -8.76 7.74
C GLU A 108 34.14 -9.91 8.23
N LEU A 109 33.97 -10.03 9.55
CA LEU A 109 33.07 -11.01 10.16
C LEU A 109 31.63 -10.84 9.69
N PHE A 110 31.13 -9.59 9.78
CA PHE A 110 29.79 -9.26 9.33
C PHE A 110 29.61 -9.62 7.86
N LYS A 111 30.56 -9.23 7.00
CA LYS A 111 30.56 -9.55 5.57
C LYS A 111 30.50 -11.06 5.33
N ARG A 112 31.34 -11.84 6.03
CA ARG A 112 31.44 -13.30 5.84
C ARG A 112 30.14 -14.00 6.23
N ILE A 113 29.58 -13.65 7.38
CA ILE A 113 28.33 -14.26 7.86
C ILE A 113 27.15 -13.84 6.98
N LEU A 114 27.09 -12.57 6.56
CA LEU A 114 26.08 -12.08 5.64
C LEU A 114 26.09 -12.82 4.30
N ILE A 115 27.28 -13.04 3.71
CA ILE A 115 27.42 -13.80 2.45
C ILE A 115 27.01 -15.26 2.65
N MET A 116 27.40 -15.88 3.77
CA MET A 116 27.02 -17.26 4.09
C MET A 116 25.49 -17.40 4.22
N ASP A 117 24.83 -16.49 4.93
CA ASP A 117 23.38 -16.46 5.06
C ASP A 117 22.71 -16.25 3.69
N LEU A 118 23.21 -15.29 2.89
CA LEU A 118 22.69 -14.99 1.56
C LEU A 118 22.77 -16.19 0.62
N ASN A 119 23.91 -16.89 0.57
CA ASN A 119 24.06 -18.07 -0.28
C ASN A 119 23.08 -19.17 0.16
N LYS A 120 23.01 -19.42 1.47
CA LYS A 120 22.13 -20.45 2.03
C LYS A 120 20.66 -20.18 1.76
N ILE A 121 20.23 -18.92 1.80
CA ILE A 121 18.85 -18.53 1.51
C ILE A 121 18.61 -18.51 0.00
N GLY A 122 19.58 -18.03 -0.78
CA GLY A 122 19.51 -17.99 -2.24
C GLY A 122 19.35 -19.37 -2.87
N ASP A 123 19.99 -20.39 -2.29
CA ASP A 123 19.83 -21.80 -2.71
C ASP A 123 18.40 -22.33 -2.54
N VAL A 124 17.56 -21.64 -1.77
CA VAL A 124 16.19 -22.11 -1.46
C VAL A 124 15.12 -21.16 -1.97
N ASP A 125 15.23 -19.88 -1.67
CA ASP A 125 14.28 -18.87 -2.13
C ASP A 125 14.96 -17.50 -2.27
N ALA A 126 15.50 -17.27 -3.46
CA ALA A 126 16.08 -15.98 -3.87
C ALA A 126 15.05 -14.84 -3.93
N ASN A 127 13.74 -15.12 -3.87
CA ASN A 127 12.69 -14.10 -3.85
C ASN A 127 12.13 -13.87 -2.44
N SER A 128 12.68 -14.53 -1.42
CA SER A 128 12.20 -14.37 -0.05
C SER A 128 12.42 -12.94 0.47
N PRO A 129 11.49 -12.40 1.28
CA PRO A 129 11.68 -11.13 1.99
C PRO A 129 12.99 -11.06 2.78
N LEU A 130 13.44 -12.19 3.35
CA LEU A 130 14.71 -12.33 4.04
C LEU A 130 15.90 -12.16 3.09
N TYR A 131 15.89 -12.81 1.92
CA TYR A 131 16.93 -12.61 0.92
C TYR A 131 17.02 -11.15 0.48
N ASN A 132 15.87 -10.51 0.26
CA ASN A 132 15.80 -9.11 -0.15
C ASN A 132 16.40 -8.15 0.89
N ILE A 133 16.10 -8.32 2.18
CA ILE A 133 16.66 -7.46 3.23
C ILE A 133 18.16 -7.68 3.39
N LEU A 134 18.63 -8.93 3.34
CA LEU A 134 20.07 -9.23 3.43
C LEU A 134 20.84 -8.72 2.22
N THR A 135 20.22 -8.74 1.03
CA THR A 135 20.81 -8.18 -0.19
C THR A 135 20.97 -6.66 -0.07
N VAL A 136 19.96 -5.96 0.48
CA VAL A 136 20.09 -4.52 0.75
C VAL A 136 21.18 -4.22 1.78
N LEU A 137 21.30 -5.03 2.84
CA LEU A 137 22.38 -4.90 3.82
C LEU A 137 23.76 -5.12 3.18
N LYS A 138 23.87 -6.07 2.24
CA LYS A 138 25.10 -6.34 1.49
C LYS A 138 25.46 -5.16 0.57
N GLU A 139 24.50 -4.66 -0.20
CA GLU A 139 24.69 -3.50 -1.07
C GLU A 139 25.19 -2.27 -0.27
N GLU A 140 24.56 -1.98 0.88
CA GLU A 140 24.99 -0.87 1.75
C GLU A 140 26.37 -1.09 2.37
N TYR A 141 26.69 -2.33 2.74
CA TYR A 141 28.02 -2.66 3.25
C TYR A 141 29.10 -2.50 2.17
N GLU A 142 28.86 -3.00 0.95
CA GLU A 142 29.81 -2.88 -0.17
C GLU A 142 30.07 -1.42 -0.55
N LEU A 143 29.03 -0.58 -0.50
CA LEU A 143 29.14 0.85 -0.78
C LEU A 143 29.92 1.63 0.28
N ASN A 144 29.71 1.33 1.57
CA ASN A 144 30.29 2.14 2.66
C ASN A 144 31.49 1.48 3.35
N GLN A 145 31.80 0.22 3.06
CA GLN A 145 32.80 -0.61 3.74
C GLN A 145 32.67 -0.60 5.27
N ARG A 146 31.43 -0.44 5.76
CA ARG A 146 31.08 -0.29 7.18
C ARG A 146 29.73 -0.94 7.44
N ILE A 147 29.48 -1.25 8.71
CA ILE A 147 28.18 -1.74 9.18
C ILE A 147 27.06 -0.81 8.66
N PRO A 148 26.01 -1.37 8.04
CA PRO A 148 24.93 -0.57 7.44
C PRO A 148 24.27 0.36 8.45
N ASN A 149 23.97 1.59 8.03
CA ASN A 149 23.17 2.53 8.80
C ASN A 149 21.68 2.31 8.50
N ASP A 150 20.89 2.11 9.55
CA ASP A 150 19.44 1.88 9.48
C ASP A 150 18.71 2.86 8.56
N LYS A 151 19.07 4.15 8.58
CA LYS A 151 18.43 5.17 7.74
C LYS A 151 18.69 4.96 6.25
N LYS A 152 19.88 4.49 5.87
CA LYS A 152 20.23 4.23 4.47
C LYS A 152 19.58 2.95 3.97
N VAL A 153 19.56 1.92 4.80
CA VAL A 153 18.89 0.64 4.51
C VAL A 153 17.39 0.88 4.24
N LEU A 154 16.71 1.65 5.10
CA LEU A 154 15.32 2.02 4.90
C LEU A 154 15.08 2.83 3.62
N LYS A 155 15.98 3.76 3.27
CA LYS A 155 15.92 4.51 2.01
C LYS A 155 16.02 3.60 0.79
N ASN A 156 16.90 2.61 0.80
CA ASN A 156 17.03 1.66 -0.31
C ASN A 156 15.81 0.74 -0.43
N ILE A 157 15.22 0.32 0.69
CA ILE A 157 13.97 -0.46 0.68
C ILE A 157 12.83 0.38 0.10
N ALA A 158 12.69 1.65 0.54
CA ALA A 158 11.71 2.58 0.00
C ALA A 158 11.91 2.81 -1.50
N TYR A 159 13.15 2.95 -1.95
CA TYR A 159 13.49 3.09 -3.36
C TYR A 159 13.11 1.85 -4.18
N LYS A 160 13.44 0.65 -3.70
CA LYS A 160 13.07 -0.63 -4.37
C LYS A 160 11.55 -0.78 -4.46
N ALA A 161 10.80 -0.45 -3.41
CA ALA A 161 9.33 -0.46 -3.44
C ALA A 161 8.77 0.58 -4.42
N SER A 162 9.39 1.77 -4.52
CA SER A 162 8.92 2.84 -5.40
C SER A 162 9.02 2.51 -6.89
N LYS A 163 9.96 1.62 -7.28
CA LYS A 163 10.17 1.14 -8.64
C LYS A 163 9.19 0.06 -9.07
N GLN A 164 8.48 -0.55 -8.13
CA GLN A 164 7.60 -1.65 -8.47
C GLN A 164 6.44 -1.17 -9.35
N SER A 165 6.21 -1.88 -10.46
CA SER A 165 5.15 -1.53 -11.40
C SER A 165 3.79 -1.70 -10.72
N VAL A 166 3.02 -0.62 -10.67
CA VAL A 166 1.66 -0.66 -10.13
C VAL A 166 0.72 -1.27 -11.18
N PRO A 167 -0.05 -2.32 -10.86
CA PRO A 167 -0.98 -2.96 -11.78
C PRO A 167 -1.99 -1.96 -12.36
N ALA A 168 -2.31 -2.08 -13.65
CA ALA A 168 -3.24 -1.18 -14.32
C ALA A 168 -4.62 -1.15 -13.64
N SER A 169 -5.12 -2.30 -13.17
CA SER A 169 -6.40 -2.41 -12.46
C SER A 169 -6.46 -1.56 -11.19
N LYS A 170 -5.35 -1.44 -10.47
CA LYS A 170 -5.26 -0.64 -9.24
C LYS A 170 -5.29 0.86 -9.51
N LYS A 171 -4.98 1.28 -10.74
CA LYS A 171 -5.03 2.69 -11.17
C LYS A 171 -6.34 3.05 -11.88
N MET A 172 -6.79 2.16 -12.76
CA MET A 172 -7.92 2.41 -13.65
C MET A 172 -9.26 2.34 -12.94
N ILE A 173 -9.43 1.43 -11.95
CA ILE A 173 -10.71 1.30 -11.23
C ILE A 173 -11.03 2.58 -10.45
N PRO A 174 -10.13 3.12 -9.59
CA PRO A 174 -10.42 4.37 -8.88
C PRO A 174 -10.64 5.56 -9.82
N ALA A 175 -9.83 5.67 -10.89
CA ALA A 175 -9.95 6.73 -11.88
C ALA A 175 -11.30 6.67 -12.62
N PHE A 176 -11.74 5.48 -13.03
CA PHE A 176 -13.03 5.28 -13.67
C PHE A 176 -14.20 5.59 -12.73
N SER A 177 -14.15 5.12 -11.48
CA SER A 177 -15.16 5.43 -10.47
C SER A 177 -15.24 6.93 -10.18
N ALA A 178 -14.09 7.61 -10.10
CA ALA A 178 -14.03 9.06 -9.96
C ALA A 178 -14.65 9.78 -11.16
N PHE A 179 -14.28 9.37 -12.38
CA PHE A 179 -14.84 9.93 -13.61
C PHE A 179 -16.37 9.81 -13.65
N VAL A 180 -16.88 8.59 -13.53
CA VAL A 180 -18.32 8.29 -13.66
C VAL A 180 -19.11 8.96 -12.54
N GLY A 181 -18.60 8.95 -11.31
CA GLY A 181 -19.24 9.61 -10.18
C GLY A 181 -19.37 11.11 -10.41
N THR A 182 -18.27 11.78 -10.78
CA THR A 182 -18.24 13.23 -11.02
C THR A 182 -19.09 13.61 -12.22
N PHE A 183 -18.89 12.93 -13.35
CA PHE A 183 -19.65 13.19 -14.56
C PHE A 183 -21.15 12.98 -14.32
N GLY A 184 -21.52 11.84 -13.73
CA GLY A 184 -22.90 11.48 -13.44
C GLY A 184 -23.57 12.46 -12.48
N SER A 185 -22.85 12.90 -11.44
CA SER A 185 -23.37 13.87 -10.48
C SER A 185 -23.59 15.24 -11.12
N ILE A 186 -22.64 15.76 -11.89
CA ILE A 186 -22.80 17.07 -12.57
C ILE A 186 -23.90 17.00 -13.62
N ALA A 187 -23.84 16.01 -14.52
CA ALA A 187 -24.83 15.87 -15.59
C ALA A 187 -26.24 15.59 -15.03
N GLY A 188 -26.36 14.72 -14.03
CA GLY A 188 -27.62 14.38 -13.38
C GLY A 188 -28.24 15.55 -12.61
N SER A 189 -27.44 16.28 -11.82
CA SER A 189 -27.91 17.46 -11.10
C SER A 189 -28.34 18.56 -12.05
N CYS A 190 -27.57 18.84 -13.10
CA CYS A 190 -27.92 19.83 -14.11
C CYS A 190 -29.18 19.44 -14.91
N ALA A 191 -29.35 18.15 -15.24
CA ALA A 191 -30.56 17.67 -15.88
C ALA A 191 -31.80 17.85 -14.99
N GLY A 192 -31.69 17.55 -13.69
CA GLY A 192 -32.77 17.76 -12.73
C GLY A 192 -33.15 19.24 -12.60
N VAL A 193 -32.17 20.13 -12.41
CA VAL A 193 -32.41 21.59 -12.33
C VAL A 193 -33.00 22.13 -13.64
N SER A 194 -32.47 21.69 -14.79
CA SER A 194 -33.02 22.10 -16.09
C SER A 194 -34.46 21.64 -16.27
N GLY A 195 -34.80 20.40 -15.86
CA GLY A 195 -36.17 19.88 -15.87
C GLY A 195 -37.11 20.72 -15.02
N LEU A 196 -36.69 21.11 -13.81
CA LEU A 196 -37.46 22.01 -12.93
C LEU A 196 -37.70 23.38 -13.59
N LEU A 197 -36.65 24.01 -14.13
CA LEU A 197 -36.75 25.32 -14.79
C LEU A 197 -37.60 25.28 -16.06
N THR A 198 -37.58 24.16 -16.77
CA THR A 198 -38.45 23.90 -17.93
C THR A 198 -39.91 23.75 -17.51
N GLY A 199 -40.18 22.96 -16.48
CA GLY A 199 -41.53 22.77 -15.92
C GLY A 199 -42.12 24.07 -15.35
N MET A 200 -41.27 25.00 -14.90
CA MET A 200 -41.68 26.36 -14.51
C MET A 200 -41.94 27.31 -15.69
N GLY A 201 -41.64 26.90 -16.92
CA GLY A 201 -41.79 27.74 -18.12
C GLY A 201 -40.73 28.85 -18.27
N ILE A 202 -39.71 28.88 -17.40
CA ILE A 202 -38.60 29.85 -17.48
C ILE A 202 -37.76 29.62 -18.74
N PHE A 203 -37.57 28.35 -19.12
CA PHE A 203 -36.90 27.95 -20.35
C PHE A 203 -37.91 27.42 -21.39
N SER A 204 -38.88 28.23 -21.80
CA SER A 204 -39.84 27.86 -22.85
C SER A 204 -39.28 27.96 -24.29
N GLY A 205 -38.05 28.47 -24.45
CA GLY A 205 -37.38 28.63 -25.74
C GLY A 205 -36.66 27.36 -26.21
N PHE A 206 -37.17 26.70 -27.25
CA PHE A 206 -36.61 25.48 -27.87
C PHE A 206 -35.12 25.56 -28.25
N ALA A 207 -34.56 26.75 -28.46
CA ALA A 207 -33.16 26.95 -28.86
C ALA A 207 -32.15 26.90 -27.69
N ALA A 208 -32.59 27.12 -26.45
CA ALA A 208 -31.68 27.18 -25.30
C ALA A 208 -31.24 25.77 -24.83
N PHE A 209 -32.07 24.75 -25.04
CA PHE A 209 -31.83 23.39 -24.53
C PHE A 209 -30.60 22.69 -25.10
N PRO A 210 -30.35 22.71 -26.42
CA PRO A 210 -29.16 22.08 -26.96
C PRO A 210 -27.88 22.80 -26.47
N LEU A 211 -27.84 24.13 -26.53
CA LEU A 211 -26.66 24.90 -26.12
C LEU A 211 -26.33 24.69 -24.63
N LEU A 212 -27.33 24.73 -23.76
CA LEU A 212 -27.15 24.52 -22.33
C LEU A 212 -26.76 23.07 -22.01
N GLY A 213 -27.38 22.10 -22.68
CA GLY A 213 -27.05 20.68 -22.53
C GLY A 213 -25.61 20.37 -22.95
N TRP A 214 -25.16 20.90 -24.09
CA TRP A 214 -23.77 20.73 -24.55
C TRP A 214 -22.77 21.40 -23.61
N GLY A 215 -23.08 22.59 -23.09
CA GLY A 215 -22.24 23.27 -22.09
C GLY A 215 -22.07 22.46 -20.81
N VAL A 216 -23.17 21.92 -20.27
CA VAL A 216 -23.16 21.05 -19.08
C VAL A 216 -22.38 19.76 -19.34
N LEU A 217 -22.60 19.10 -20.48
CA LEU A 217 -21.89 17.87 -20.83
C LEU A 217 -20.38 18.11 -20.98
N LEU A 218 -19.99 19.21 -21.64
CA LEU A 218 -18.57 19.58 -21.79
C LEU A 218 -17.94 19.87 -20.43
N PHE A 219 -18.61 20.64 -19.57
CA PHE A 219 -18.15 20.93 -18.22
C PHE A 219 -18.01 19.65 -17.38
N ALA A 220 -19.03 18.79 -17.38
CA ALA A 220 -19.02 17.51 -16.67
C ALA A 220 -17.88 16.60 -17.15
N LEU A 221 -17.61 16.58 -18.46
CA LEU A 221 -16.53 15.81 -19.05
C LEU A 221 -15.15 16.31 -18.60
N ILE A 222 -14.92 17.63 -18.62
CA ILE A 222 -13.66 18.24 -18.16
C ILE A 222 -13.46 17.97 -16.67
N SER A 223 -14.47 18.24 -15.83
CA SER A 223 -14.39 17.99 -14.39
C SER A 223 -14.19 16.51 -14.07
N GLY A 224 -14.90 15.62 -14.75
CA GLY A 224 -14.73 14.18 -14.62
C GLY A 224 -13.31 13.75 -14.99
N ALA A 225 -12.75 14.26 -16.08
CA ALA A 225 -11.38 13.94 -16.51
C ALA A 225 -10.32 14.43 -15.50
N VAL A 226 -10.48 15.64 -14.96
CA VAL A 226 -9.58 16.18 -13.92
C VAL A 226 -9.61 15.30 -12.66
N LEU A 227 -10.80 14.97 -12.17
CA LEU A 227 -10.94 14.14 -10.96
C LEU A 227 -10.49 12.69 -11.18
N ALA A 228 -10.68 12.14 -12.38
CA ALA A 228 -10.15 10.84 -12.75
C ALA A 228 -8.61 10.84 -12.76
N TYR A 229 -8.00 11.90 -13.28
CA TYR A 229 -6.54 12.05 -13.28
C TYR A 229 -5.98 12.16 -11.85
N GLU A 230 -6.61 12.94 -10.99
CA GLU A 230 -6.22 13.03 -9.58
C GLU A 230 -6.34 11.67 -8.87
N ALA A 231 -7.48 10.98 -9.03
CA ALA A 231 -7.67 9.64 -8.47
C ALA A 231 -6.67 8.61 -9.02
N PHE A 232 -6.30 8.73 -10.30
CA PHE A 232 -5.26 7.91 -10.91
C PHE A 232 -3.91 8.13 -10.22
N THR A 233 -3.48 9.37 -10.08
CA THR A 233 -2.19 9.69 -9.42
C THR A 233 -2.18 9.28 -7.94
N GLU A 234 -3.25 9.53 -7.21
CA GLU A 234 -3.37 9.17 -5.80
C GLU A 234 -3.33 7.64 -5.59
N SER A 235 -4.00 6.88 -6.47
CA SER A 235 -3.99 5.40 -6.38
C SER A 235 -2.59 4.79 -6.57
N ILE A 236 -1.72 5.45 -7.34
CA ILE A 236 -0.32 5.02 -7.52
C ILE A 236 0.44 5.21 -6.21
N ASP A 237 0.30 6.38 -5.60
CA ASP A 237 0.99 6.70 -4.34
C ASP A 237 0.51 5.82 -3.19
N ASP A 238 -0.80 5.60 -3.07
CA ASP A 238 -1.39 4.71 -2.07
C ASP A 238 -0.91 3.27 -2.23
N PHE A 239 -0.90 2.76 -3.47
CA PHE A 239 -0.41 1.41 -3.73
C PHE A 239 1.05 1.26 -3.31
N LYS A 240 1.92 2.22 -3.66
CA LYS A 240 3.33 2.22 -3.27
C LYS A 240 3.50 2.26 -1.76
N LYS A 241 2.72 3.08 -1.05
CA LYS A 241 2.74 3.15 0.42
C LYS A 241 2.33 1.83 1.06
N ILE A 242 1.21 1.25 0.62
CA ILE A 242 0.70 -0.03 1.15
C ILE A 242 1.72 -1.15 0.88
N GLN A 243 2.27 -1.18 -0.32
CA GLN A 243 3.29 -2.15 -0.71
C GLN A 243 4.56 -2.03 0.11
N LEU A 244 5.04 -0.80 0.34
CA LEU A 244 6.20 -0.55 1.20
C LEU A 244 5.94 -1.03 2.64
N ASN A 245 4.77 -0.73 3.21
CA ASN A 245 4.39 -1.18 4.54
C ASN A 245 4.36 -2.72 4.63
N LEU A 246 3.79 -3.39 3.63
CA LEU A 246 3.76 -4.85 3.54
C LEU A 246 5.17 -5.44 3.40
N MET A 247 6.02 -4.82 2.59
CA MET A 247 7.41 -5.23 2.42
C MET A 247 8.17 -5.12 3.74
N MET A 248 8.06 -3.99 4.44
CA MET A 248 8.67 -3.81 5.78
C MET A 248 8.14 -4.84 6.79
N LYS A 249 6.82 -5.07 6.80
CA LYS A 249 6.18 -6.09 7.65
C LYS A 249 6.78 -7.48 7.41
N ASN A 250 6.86 -7.89 6.15
CA ASN A 250 7.37 -9.22 5.78
C ASN A 250 8.87 -9.35 6.06
N MET A 251 9.65 -8.31 5.77
CA MET A 251 11.09 -8.29 6.05
C MET A 251 11.37 -8.42 7.55
N HIS A 252 10.70 -7.62 8.39
CA HIS A 252 10.94 -7.68 9.83
C HIS A 252 10.49 -9.05 10.38
N GLN A 253 9.34 -9.59 9.95
CA GLN A 253 8.85 -10.89 10.43
C GLN A 253 9.84 -12.02 10.12
N GLN A 254 10.42 -12.03 8.92
CA GLN A 254 11.39 -13.05 8.54
C GLN A 254 12.76 -12.82 9.20
N LEU A 255 13.20 -11.57 9.30
CA LEU A 255 14.48 -11.22 9.92
C LEU A 255 14.48 -11.50 11.43
N SER A 256 13.41 -11.13 12.13
CA SER A 256 13.20 -11.40 13.55
C SER A 256 13.24 -12.91 13.82
N LYS A 257 12.53 -13.70 13.01
CA LYS A 257 12.53 -15.16 13.12
C LYS A 257 13.92 -15.76 12.90
N ALA A 258 14.62 -15.33 11.85
CA ALA A 258 15.97 -15.81 11.55
C ALA A 258 16.98 -15.46 12.65
N THR A 259 16.85 -14.26 13.22
CA THR A 259 17.70 -13.78 14.32
C THR A 259 17.44 -14.54 15.61
N MET A 260 16.17 -14.78 15.96
CA MET A 260 15.79 -15.58 17.12
C MET A 260 16.32 -17.02 17.01
N GLU A 261 16.19 -17.65 15.84
CA GLU A 261 16.71 -19.00 15.59
C GLU A 261 18.23 -19.06 15.75
N ARG A 262 18.95 -18.07 15.22
CA ARG A 262 20.41 -17.98 15.42
C ARG A 262 20.77 -17.84 16.89
N ASN A 263 20.11 -16.95 17.63
CA ASN A 263 20.37 -16.72 19.05
C ASN A 263 20.10 -18.00 19.87
N LEU A 264 19.03 -18.73 19.54
CA LEU A 264 18.70 -20.00 20.18
C LEU A 264 19.74 -21.08 19.86
N ASN A 265 20.17 -21.20 18.61
CA ASN A 265 21.22 -22.14 18.21
C ASN A 265 22.57 -21.82 18.87
N ALA A 266 22.93 -20.54 18.99
CA ALA A 266 24.13 -20.10 19.69
C ALA A 266 24.05 -20.41 21.20
N ALA A 267 22.89 -20.17 21.82
CA ALA A 267 22.66 -20.49 23.24
C ALA A 267 22.73 -22.01 23.50
N LEU A 268 22.12 -22.83 22.64
CA LEU A 268 22.19 -24.29 22.73
C LEU A 268 23.62 -24.80 22.56
N TYR A 269 24.37 -24.25 21.60
CA TYR A 269 25.77 -24.58 21.40
C TYR A 269 26.61 -24.25 22.64
N ASN A 270 26.42 -23.06 23.22
CA ASN A 270 27.11 -22.66 24.44
C ASN A 270 26.76 -23.56 25.64
N ALA A 271 25.48 -23.91 25.80
CA ALA A 271 25.06 -24.85 26.83
C ALA A 271 25.69 -26.24 26.64
N SER A 272 25.74 -26.74 25.39
CA SER A 272 26.35 -28.03 25.08
C SER A 272 27.86 -28.05 25.35
N ILE A 273 28.57 -26.98 25.02
CA ILE A 273 29.98 -26.83 25.33
C ILE A 273 30.19 -26.81 26.85
N SER A 274 29.42 -26.02 27.58
CA SER A 274 29.50 -25.93 29.04
C SER A 274 29.29 -27.28 29.72
N LEU A 275 28.31 -28.06 29.24
CA LEU A 275 28.06 -29.43 29.71
C LEU A 275 29.22 -30.37 29.37
N SER A 276 29.79 -30.28 28.17
CA SER A 276 30.95 -31.10 27.79
C SER A 276 32.19 -30.81 28.62
N PHE A 277 32.44 -29.54 28.98
CA PHE A 277 33.53 -29.18 29.89
C PHE A 277 33.28 -29.67 31.32
N LYS A 278 32.02 -29.70 31.77
CA LYS A 278 31.65 -30.23 33.09
C LYS A 278 31.75 -31.76 33.16
N ASN A 279 31.49 -32.45 32.05
CA ASN A 279 31.60 -33.91 31.93
C ASN A 279 33.00 -34.40 31.55
N LYS A 280 33.98 -33.50 31.34
CA LYS A 280 35.38 -33.83 31.06
C LYS A 280 36.15 -34.40 32.27
N GLY A 281 35.46 -35.22 33.07
CA GLY A 281 36.02 -36.24 33.94
C GLY A 281 36.06 -37.63 33.29
N GLU A 282 35.32 -37.89 32.21
CA GLU A 282 35.35 -39.14 31.46
C GLU A 282 34.89 -38.85 30.01
N TRP A 283 35.35 -39.64 29.05
CA TRP A 283 35.02 -39.62 27.61
C TRP A 283 35.98 -38.85 26.68
N GLU A 284 36.73 -39.67 25.94
CA GLU A 284 37.61 -39.37 24.82
C GLU A 284 36.92 -38.65 23.66
N ASP A 285 37.74 -37.86 22.97
CA ASP A 285 37.41 -36.95 21.89
C ASP A 285 36.74 -37.65 20.69
N THR A 286 35.51 -37.23 20.38
CA THR A 286 35.06 -37.17 18.98
C THR A 286 34.56 -35.76 18.65
N PRO A 287 35.01 -35.16 17.53
CA PRO A 287 34.60 -33.82 17.15
C PRO A 287 33.15 -33.84 16.64
N ILE A 288 32.25 -33.26 17.43
CA ILE A 288 30.84 -33.10 17.07
C ILE A 288 30.73 -32.07 15.93
N ASN A 289 30.54 -32.58 14.72
CA ASN A 289 30.37 -31.81 13.50
C ASN A 289 28.90 -31.37 13.36
N HIS A 290 28.41 -30.50 14.26
CA HIS A 290 27.03 -30.00 14.19
C HIS A 290 26.93 -28.72 13.37
N ARG A 291 26.42 -28.91 12.14
CA ARG A 291 25.92 -27.91 11.20
C ARG A 291 24.96 -26.96 11.93
N ILE A 292 25.30 -25.67 11.93
CA ILE A 292 24.57 -24.56 12.58
C ILE A 292 23.19 -24.27 11.95
N PHE A 293 22.78 -25.09 10.99
CA PHE A 293 21.41 -25.19 10.52
C PHE A 293 21.04 -26.67 10.34
N ALA A 294 20.52 -27.32 11.38
CA ALA A 294 19.46 -28.30 11.12
C ALA A 294 18.34 -27.45 10.47
N SER A 295 18.05 -27.50 9.17
CA SER A 295 17.52 -28.54 8.28
C SER A 295 15.99 -28.81 8.31
N PRO A 296 15.16 -28.54 9.33
CA PRO A 296 13.74 -28.83 9.18
C PRO A 296 13.00 -27.76 8.36
N TYR A 297 13.55 -26.55 8.20
CA TYR A 297 12.77 -25.43 7.65
C TYR A 297 12.70 -25.30 6.13
N PHE A 298 13.61 -25.89 5.36
CA PHE A 298 13.42 -25.94 3.90
C PHE A 298 12.35 -26.95 3.48
N ARG A 299 12.01 -27.90 4.36
CA ARG A 299 10.94 -28.87 4.11
C ARG A 299 9.55 -28.31 4.41
N ASN A 300 9.43 -27.36 5.35
CA ASN A 300 8.15 -26.83 5.82
C ASN A 300 7.68 -25.53 5.13
N LEU A 301 8.41 -25.02 4.13
CA LEU A 301 7.85 -24.05 3.16
C LEU A 301 6.74 -24.67 2.29
N HIS A 302 6.61 -26.00 2.29
CA HIS A 302 5.62 -26.76 1.52
C HIS A 302 4.36 -27.19 2.32
N GLY A 303 4.14 -26.64 3.51
CA GLY A 303 2.93 -26.90 4.30
C GLY A 303 1.71 -26.13 3.79
N ASN A 304 0.87 -26.81 3.01
CA ASN A 304 -0.48 -26.42 2.60
C ASN A 304 -0.67 -25.02 2.00
N LYS A 305 -0.66 -25.03 0.67
CA LYS A 305 -1.32 -24.07 -0.23
C LYS A 305 -2.80 -23.90 0.18
N LEU A 306 -3.10 -23.02 1.14
CA LEU A 306 -4.42 -22.40 1.22
C LEU A 306 -4.53 -21.46 0.02
N ARG A 307 -5.02 -22.06 -1.06
CA ARG A 307 -5.31 -21.44 -2.34
C ARG A 307 -6.47 -20.46 -2.15
N PHE A 308 -6.19 -19.24 -1.71
CA PHE A 308 -7.09 -18.12 -1.98
C PHE A 308 -6.87 -17.71 -3.44
N SER A 309 -7.58 -18.40 -4.33
CA SER A 309 -7.75 -17.96 -5.71
C SER A 309 -8.67 -16.76 -5.73
N PHE A 310 -8.12 -15.57 -5.88
CA PHE A 310 -8.85 -14.46 -6.45
C PHE A 310 -7.98 -13.80 -7.52
N PHE A 311 -8.41 -14.02 -8.77
CA PHE A 311 -7.91 -13.48 -10.05
C PHE A 311 -6.61 -14.05 -10.61
N ASN A 312 -6.80 -15.09 -11.42
CA ASN A 312 -5.91 -15.48 -12.50
C ASN A 312 -6.43 -14.79 -13.78
N MET A 313 -5.68 -13.86 -14.35
CA MET A 313 -5.91 -13.45 -15.74
C MET A 313 -4.60 -12.99 -16.37
N ASN A 314 -4.25 -13.67 -17.46
CA ASN A 314 -2.98 -13.62 -18.14
C ASN A 314 -2.59 -12.22 -18.60
N GLN A 315 -1.31 -11.91 -18.44
CA GLN A 315 -0.63 -10.75 -19.02
C GLN A 315 -0.45 -10.94 -20.52
N ALA A 316 -0.72 -9.88 -21.28
CA ALA A 316 0.00 -9.56 -22.51
C ALA A 316 0.53 -8.13 -22.37
N GLN A 317 1.85 -7.96 -22.50
CA GLN A 317 2.55 -6.66 -22.48
C GLN A 317 2.18 -5.82 -23.72
N PRO A 318 2.31 -4.49 -23.61
CA PRO A 318 3.43 -3.86 -24.30
C PRO A 318 4.22 -2.87 -23.43
N GLN A 319 5.51 -2.75 -23.77
CA GLN A 319 6.46 -1.75 -23.28
C GLN A 319 6.00 -0.33 -23.67
N HIS A 320 5.94 0.57 -22.70
CA HIS A 320 6.19 1.99 -22.91
C HIS A 320 6.72 2.60 -21.61
N ASP A 321 7.83 3.32 -21.72
CA ASP A 321 8.48 4.06 -20.64
C ASP A 321 7.58 5.20 -20.12
N PRO A 322 7.54 5.45 -18.80
CA PRO A 322 7.13 6.73 -18.29
C PRO A 322 8.26 7.46 -17.55
N VAL A 323 8.31 8.75 -17.90
CA VAL A 323 9.10 9.84 -17.35
C VAL A 323 8.89 9.99 -15.83
N LEU A 324 9.99 10.39 -15.17
CA LEU A 324 10.15 10.69 -13.75
C LEU A 324 9.05 11.60 -13.16
N ILE A 325 8.41 11.13 -12.09
CA ILE A 325 7.82 11.98 -11.04
C ILE A 325 8.44 11.53 -9.72
N ASN A 326 9.42 12.31 -9.26
CA ASN A 326 10.22 12.05 -8.07
C ASN A 326 10.05 13.23 -7.11
N SER A 327 9.02 13.21 -6.26
CA SER A 327 8.86 14.24 -5.21
C SER A 327 7.99 13.85 -4.01
N SER A 328 7.19 12.77 -4.03
CA SER A 328 6.26 12.47 -2.93
C SER A 328 6.83 11.65 -1.76
N LEU A 329 8.01 11.04 -1.90
CA LEU A 329 8.62 10.16 -0.87
C LEU A 329 9.55 10.87 0.12
N GLN A 330 9.95 12.12 -0.13
CA GLN A 330 10.83 12.86 0.80
C GLN A 330 10.12 13.36 2.07
N CYS A 331 8.79 13.39 2.11
CA CYS A 331 8.06 13.83 3.30
C CYS A 331 7.93 12.77 4.41
N PHE A 332 8.45 11.54 4.21
CA PHE A 332 8.22 10.42 5.14
C PHE A 332 9.51 9.75 5.68
N LEU A 333 10.69 10.29 5.37
CA LEU A 333 12.01 9.76 5.81
C LEU A 333 12.90 10.85 6.40
#